data_AF-A0AAU9K636-F1
#
_entry.id   AF-A0AAU9K636-F1
#
_cell.length_a   1.000
_cell.length_b   1.000
_cell.length_c   1.000
_cell.angle_alpha   90.00
_cell.angle_beta   90.00
_cell.angle_gamma   90.00
#
_symmetry.space_group_name_H-M   'P 1'
#
loop_
_entity.id
_entity.type
_entity.pdbx_description
1 polymer ?
#
loop_
_entity_poly.entity_id
_entity_poly.type
_entity_poly.pdbx_seq_one_letter_code
_entity_poly.pdbx_strand_id
1 'polypeptide(L)'
;MDPVIIQNLFSRPKPEKIAIVLDTCIEMENSDCINEPQLFTHKKRYDHLKRAIEIFALSKSQMTENHEYSLLTLDDSAHIVSPFDSSTDHFRDILAQVAPYSYAETCNLNSIFEVLGNELEISQEELPYALHIILIYGRNLQVPIISQINELLAHRDVYFDAVYIHGKDSTPFHEEISKTINSLILDPDRKFSYFFEVKNDASKLYQAFSLLTGHVQQRCNQKMHEELINQQLNGGKKRR
;
A
#
# COMPACT_ATOMS: atom_id res chain seq x y z
N MET A 1 4.11 27.95 6.03
CA MET A 1 3.69 26.77 5.24
C MET A 1 4.74 26.56 4.18
N ASP A 2 5.15 25.31 3.97
CA ASP A 2 6.11 24.96 2.93
C ASP A 2 5.55 25.36 1.55
N PRO A 3 6.29 26.10 0.70
CA PRO A 3 5.82 26.51 -0.63
C PRO A 3 5.35 25.33 -1.51
N VAL A 4 5.89 24.12 -1.33
CA VAL A 4 5.45 22.90 -2.04
C VAL A 4 4.00 22.53 -1.64
N ILE A 5 3.66 22.67 -0.36
CA ILE A 5 2.32 22.39 0.17
C ILE A 5 1.30 23.37 -0.44
N ILE A 6 1.66 24.66 -0.54
CA ILE A 6 0.79 25.69 -1.12
C ILE A 6 0.55 25.41 -2.61
N GLN A 7 1.59 25.01 -3.35
CA GLN A 7 1.48 24.73 -4.78
C GLN A 7 0.59 23.51 -5.08
N ASN A 8 0.68 22.45 -4.26
CA ASN A 8 -0.15 21.26 -4.38
C ASN A 8 -1.61 21.51 -4.01
N LEU A 9 -1.89 22.37 -3.01
CA LEU A 9 -3.25 22.71 -2.56
C LEU A 9 -4.13 23.36 -3.64
N PHE A 10 -3.52 24.06 -4.61
CA PHE A 10 -4.25 24.73 -5.71
C PHE A 10 -4.16 23.99 -7.04
N SER A 11 -3.35 22.93 -7.13
CA SER A 11 -3.29 22.08 -8.32
C SER A 11 -4.50 21.14 -8.37
N ARG A 12 -5.11 20.96 -9.56
CA ARG A 12 -6.12 19.93 -9.75
C ARG A 12 -5.43 18.56 -9.61
N PRO A 13 -5.96 17.65 -8.77
CA PRO A 13 -5.38 16.32 -8.63
C PRO A 13 -5.40 15.61 -9.99
N LYS A 14 -4.26 15.02 -10.36
CA LYS A 14 -4.15 14.15 -11.54
C LYS A 14 -4.93 12.85 -11.30
N PRO A 15 -5.47 12.17 -12.33
CA PRO A 15 -5.94 10.80 -12.12
C PRO A 15 -4.78 9.92 -11.60
N GLU A 16 -5.09 8.97 -10.74
CA GLU A 16 -4.11 7.99 -10.23
C GLU A 16 -4.12 6.70 -11.05
N LYS A 17 -2.92 6.21 -11.38
CA LYS A 17 -2.67 4.81 -11.76
C LYS A 17 -2.20 4.08 -10.51
N ILE A 18 -3.00 3.16 -9.97
CA ILE A 18 -2.76 2.52 -8.68
C ILE A 18 -2.28 1.08 -8.91
N ALA A 19 -1.02 0.81 -8.59
CA ALA A 19 -0.42 -0.52 -8.64
C ALA A 19 -0.48 -1.17 -7.26
N ILE A 20 -1.31 -2.22 -7.13
CA ILE A 20 -1.43 -2.98 -5.88
C ILE A 20 -0.54 -4.22 -5.98
N VAL A 21 0.50 -4.28 -5.15
CA VAL A 21 1.48 -5.37 -5.14
C VAL A 21 1.20 -6.28 -3.95
N LEU A 22 0.78 -7.51 -4.22
CA LEU A 22 0.46 -8.52 -3.21
C LEU A 22 1.56 -9.55 -3.06
N ASP A 23 2.16 -9.63 -1.88
CA ASP A 23 2.97 -10.77 -1.49
C ASP A 23 2.13 -12.05 -1.50
N THR A 24 2.59 -13.05 -2.26
CA THR A 24 1.93 -14.36 -2.40
C THR A 24 2.59 -15.42 -1.51
N CYS A 25 3.43 -15.03 -0.55
CA CYS A 25 4.03 -15.94 0.41
C CYS A 25 2.96 -16.73 1.20
N ILE A 26 3.21 -18.02 1.37
CA ILE A 26 2.35 -18.94 2.14
C ILE A 26 2.14 -18.52 3.61
N GLU A 27 3.03 -17.70 4.18
CA GLU A 27 2.87 -17.14 5.54
C GLU A 27 1.65 -16.22 5.68
N MET A 28 1.14 -15.71 4.56
CA MET A 28 -0.10 -14.95 4.48
C MET A 28 -1.35 -15.82 4.55
N GLU A 29 -1.19 -17.13 4.34
CA GLU A 29 -2.24 -18.13 4.43
C GLU A 29 -2.60 -18.45 5.89
N ASN A 30 -3.87 -18.78 6.13
CA ASN A 30 -4.33 -19.55 7.30
C ASN A 30 -4.12 -18.98 8.71
N SER A 31 -3.82 -17.69 8.86
CA SER A 31 -3.84 -17.05 10.18
C SER A 31 -5.18 -16.35 10.46
N ASP A 32 -5.74 -16.58 11.63
CA ASP A 32 -6.87 -15.80 12.14
C ASP A 32 -6.45 -14.36 12.43
N CYS A 33 -7.30 -13.39 12.13
CA CYS A 33 -7.08 -12.01 12.53
C CYS A 33 -7.53 -11.78 13.98
N ILE A 34 -6.84 -10.87 14.68
CA ILE A 34 -7.38 -10.33 15.93
C ILE A 34 -8.36 -9.19 15.66
N ASN A 35 -9.23 -8.93 16.63
CA ASN A 35 -10.24 -7.87 16.59
C ASN A 35 -11.20 -7.99 15.39
N GLU A 36 -11.44 -9.22 14.96
CA GLU A 36 -12.42 -9.52 13.91
C GLU A 36 -13.86 -9.35 14.47
N PRO A 37 -14.78 -8.71 13.72
CA PRO A 37 -16.19 -8.68 14.10
C PRO A 37 -16.78 -10.10 14.12
N GLN A 38 -17.65 -10.40 15.09
CA GLN A 38 -18.23 -11.74 15.28
C GLN A 38 -18.93 -12.33 14.04
N LEU A 39 -19.38 -11.50 13.10
CA LEU A 39 -20.00 -11.90 11.84
C LEU A 39 -19.02 -12.49 10.82
N PHE A 40 -17.71 -12.30 11.01
CA PHE A 40 -16.71 -12.67 10.03
C PHE A 40 -15.84 -13.86 10.41
N THR A 41 -15.98 -14.43 11.62
CA THR A 41 -15.12 -15.47 12.25
C THR A 41 -14.66 -16.69 11.41
N HIS A 42 -15.22 -16.89 10.23
CA HIS A 42 -14.78 -17.87 9.23
C HIS A 42 -13.72 -17.34 8.26
N LYS A 43 -13.48 -16.03 8.22
CA LYS A 43 -12.56 -15.36 7.32
C LYS A 43 -11.15 -15.37 7.88
N LYS A 44 -10.18 -15.50 6.98
CA LYS A 44 -8.75 -15.47 7.31
C LYS A 44 -8.17 -14.10 6.99
N ARG A 45 -6.94 -13.86 7.46
CA ARG A 45 -6.18 -12.64 7.17
C ARG A 45 -6.22 -12.23 5.70
N TYR A 46 -5.99 -13.19 4.80
CA TYR A 46 -5.96 -12.92 3.38
C TYR A 46 -7.33 -12.50 2.83
N ASP A 47 -8.42 -13.05 3.37
CA ASP A 47 -9.79 -12.64 3.00
C ASP A 47 -10.08 -11.20 3.44
N HIS A 48 -9.64 -10.82 4.64
CA HIS A 48 -9.74 -9.44 5.11
C HIS A 48 -8.92 -8.48 4.26
N LEU A 49 -7.71 -8.88 3.88
CA LEU A 49 -6.85 -8.11 3.00
C LEU A 49 -7.51 -7.86 1.64
N LYS A 50 -7.95 -8.93 0.96
CA LYS A 50 -8.69 -8.80 -0.32
C LYS A 50 -9.89 -7.88 -0.17
N ARG A 51 -10.66 -8.04 0.92
CA ARG A 51 -11.83 -7.19 1.16
C ARG A 51 -11.45 -5.74 1.42
N ALA A 52 -10.36 -5.47 2.13
CA ALA A 52 -9.88 -4.11 2.38
C ALA A 52 -9.43 -3.43 1.08
N ILE A 53 -8.71 -4.16 0.21
CA ILE A 53 -8.30 -3.71 -1.12
C ILE A 53 -9.53 -3.43 -2.00
N GLU A 54 -10.51 -4.32 -2.00
CA GLU A 54 -11.75 -4.14 -2.77
C GLU A 54 -12.51 -2.88 -2.34
N ILE A 55 -12.69 -2.69 -1.01
CA ILE A 55 -13.33 -1.48 -0.48
C ILE A 55 -12.54 -0.23 -0.87
N PHE A 56 -11.20 -0.29 -0.82
CA PHE A 56 -10.34 0.79 -1.24
C PHE A 56 -10.54 1.14 -2.72
N ALA A 57 -10.50 0.15 -3.62
CA ALA A 57 -10.68 0.35 -5.06
C ALA A 57 -12.07 0.96 -5.37
N LEU A 58 -13.13 0.40 -4.78
CA LEU A 58 -14.50 0.93 -4.93
C LEU A 58 -14.64 2.35 -4.39
N SER A 59 -14.00 2.66 -3.26
CA SER A 59 -14.02 4.02 -2.69
C SER A 59 -13.30 5.01 -3.60
N LYS A 60 -12.16 4.62 -4.18
CA LYS A 60 -11.41 5.44 -5.13
C LYS A 60 -12.20 5.69 -6.42
N SER A 61 -12.85 4.68 -6.99
CA SER A 61 -13.61 4.85 -8.23
C SER A 61 -14.83 5.77 -8.05
N GLN A 62 -15.39 5.83 -6.84
CA GLN A 62 -16.45 6.79 -6.51
C GLN A 62 -15.96 8.25 -6.42
N MET A 63 -14.65 8.48 -6.20
CA MET A 63 -14.07 9.82 -6.19
C MET A 63 -13.80 10.34 -7.60
N THR A 64 -13.33 9.46 -8.50
CA THR A 64 -13.18 9.74 -9.93
C THR A 64 -13.09 8.43 -10.71
N GLU A 65 -13.79 8.38 -11.85
CA GLU A 65 -13.82 7.21 -12.74
C GLU A 65 -12.53 7.06 -13.56
N ASN A 66 -11.67 8.08 -13.57
CA ASN A 66 -10.41 8.08 -14.33
C ASN A 66 -9.25 7.39 -13.60
N HIS A 67 -9.50 6.81 -12.43
CA HIS A 67 -8.51 5.99 -11.75
C HIS A 67 -8.37 4.65 -12.47
N GLU A 68 -7.12 4.20 -12.64
CA GLU A 68 -6.82 2.88 -13.17
C GLU A 68 -6.14 2.03 -12.10
N TYR A 69 -6.40 0.73 -12.12
CA TYR A 69 -5.90 -0.23 -11.14
C TYR A 69 -5.13 -1.33 -11.87
N SER A 70 -3.94 -1.66 -11.35
CA SER A 70 -3.18 -2.83 -11.76
C SER A 70 -2.94 -3.72 -10.55
N LEU A 71 -2.97 -5.03 -10.77
CA LEU A 71 -2.68 -6.02 -9.76
C LEU A 71 -1.36 -6.71 -10.09
N LEU A 72 -0.43 -6.68 -9.15
CA LEU A 72 0.83 -7.40 -9.21
C LEU A 72 0.90 -8.43 -8.10
N THR A 73 1.52 -9.55 -8.37
CA THR A 73 1.93 -10.53 -7.35
C THR A 73 3.42 -10.45 -7.12
N LEU A 74 3.84 -10.74 -5.90
CA LEU A 74 5.22 -10.73 -5.47
C LEU A 74 5.57 -12.06 -4.80
N ASP A 75 6.35 -12.88 -5.49
CA ASP A 75 6.97 -14.09 -4.97
C ASP A 75 8.50 -13.90 -4.85
N ASP A 76 9.32 -14.50 -5.70
CA ASP A 76 10.73 -14.13 -5.77
C ASP A 76 10.92 -12.76 -6.44
N SER A 77 10.01 -12.43 -7.36
CA SER A 77 9.98 -11.23 -8.18
C SER A 77 8.54 -10.77 -8.43
N ALA A 78 8.39 -9.55 -8.93
CA ALA A 78 7.08 -8.97 -9.21
C ALA A 78 6.58 -9.42 -10.58
N HIS A 79 5.28 -9.74 -10.66
CA HIS A 79 4.61 -10.09 -11.90
C HIS A 79 3.29 -9.35 -12.02
N ILE A 80 3.02 -8.75 -13.18
CA ILE A 80 1.72 -8.15 -13.50
C ILE A 80 0.72 -9.28 -13.74
N VAL A 81 -0.34 -9.32 -12.95
CA VAL A 81 -1.48 -10.24 -13.11
C VAL A 81 -2.61 -9.54 -13.86
N SER A 82 -2.79 -8.24 -13.62
CA SER A 82 -3.72 -7.38 -14.35
C SER A 82 -3.02 -6.10 -14.79
N PRO A 83 -3.06 -5.74 -16.09
CA PRO A 83 -2.62 -4.42 -16.52
C PRO A 83 -3.52 -3.33 -15.91
N PHE A 84 -3.11 -2.07 -16.08
CA PHE A 84 -3.91 -0.92 -15.65
C PHE A 84 -5.23 -0.83 -16.42
N ASP A 85 -6.33 -0.83 -15.68
CA ASP A 85 -7.69 -0.71 -16.21
C ASP A 85 -8.59 0.04 -15.21
N SER A 86 -9.61 0.76 -15.68
CA SER A 86 -10.53 1.51 -14.82
C SER A 86 -11.70 0.66 -14.29
N SER A 87 -11.89 -0.56 -14.81
CA SER A 87 -12.96 -1.47 -14.37
C SER A 87 -12.67 -2.07 -13.00
N THR A 88 -13.36 -1.55 -11.97
CA THR A 88 -13.27 -2.11 -10.61
C THR A 88 -13.87 -3.51 -10.50
N ASP A 89 -14.84 -3.87 -11.34
CA ASP A 89 -15.39 -5.23 -11.41
C ASP A 89 -14.36 -6.22 -11.92
N HIS A 90 -13.65 -5.88 -13.01
CA HIS A 90 -12.58 -6.71 -13.56
C HIS A 90 -11.44 -6.87 -12.55
N PHE A 91 -11.01 -5.76 -11.93
CA PHE A 91 -10.00 -5.79 -10.87
C PHE A 91 -10.41 -6.69 -9.69
N ARG A 92 -11.67 -6.60 -9.23
CA ARG A 92 -12.20 -7.45 -8.15
C ARG A 92 -12.18 -8.92 -8.53
N ASP A 93 -12.59 -9.25 -9.75
CA ASP A 93 -12.66 -10.64 -10.22
C ASP A 93 -11.26 -11.28 -10.31
N ILE A 94 -10.24 -10.51 -10.69
CA ILE A 94 -8.84 -10.98 -10.68
C ILE A 94 -8.34 -11.09 -9.23
N LEU A 95 -8.58 -10.08 -8.39
CA LEU A 95 -8.18 -10.10 -6.97
C LEU A 95 -8.75 -11.31 -6.23
N ALA A 96 -9.98 -11.71 -6.54
CA ALA A 96 -10.60 -12.90 -5.96
C ALA A 96 -9.80 -14.18 -6.24
N GLN A 97 -9.17 -14.28 -7.41
CA GLN A 97 -8.44 -15.46 -7.87
C GLN A 97 -7.01 -15.56 -7.33
N VAL A 98 -6.40 -14.45 -6.90
CA VAL A 98 -5.05 -14.47 -6.33
C VAL A 98 -5.07 -15.20 -4.99
N ALA A 99 -4.17 -16.14 -4.77
CA ALA A 99 -4.02 -16.84 -3.48
C ALA A 99 -2.55 -16.81 -3.04
N PRO A 100 -2.25 -16.98 -1.75
CA PRO A 100 -0.90 -17.30 -1.32
C PRO A 100 -0.50 -18.68 -1.88
N TYR A 101 0.67 -18.77 -2.50
CA TYR A 101 1.19 -20.02 -3.07
C TYR A 101 2.71 -20.13 -2.99
N SER A 102 3.42 -19.03 -2.73
CA SER A 102 4.87 -18.98 -2.87
C SER A 102 5.58 -19.48 -1.62
N TYR A 103 6.59 -20.31 -1.85
CA TYR A 103 7.58 -20.76 -0.86
C TYR A 103 8.96 -20.13 -1.13
N ALA A 104 9.01 -19.04 -1.90
CA ALA A 104 10.26 -18.38 -2.25
C ALA A 104 11.01 -17.93 -0.99
N GLU A 105 12.27 -18.33 -0.89
CA GLU A 105 13.18 -17.94 0.21
C GLU A 105 13.83 -16.57 -0.04
N THR A 106 13.65 -16.01 -1.23
CA THR A 106 14.11 -14.68 -1.64
C THR A 106 12.94 -13.84 -2.14
N CYS A 107 13.08 -12.52 -2.07
CA CYS A 107 12.08 -11.54 -2.49
C CYS A 107 12.82 -10.28 -2.92
N ASN A 108 12.81 -9.97 -4.21
CA ASN A 108 13.47 -8.80 -4.76
C ASN A 108 12.46 -7.68 -5.00
N LEU A 109 12.43 -6.66 -4.14
CA LEU A 109 11.50 -5.54 -4.30
C LEU A 109 11.84 -4.63 -5.49
N ASN A 110 13.08 -4.66 -5.99
CA ASN A 110 13.44 -3.85 -7.17
C ASN A 110 12.65 -4.28 -8.41
N SER A 111 12.30 -5.56 -8.51
CA SER A 111 11.54 -6.10 -9.65
C SER A 111 10.18 -5.43 -9.84
N ILE A 112 9.57 -4.89 -8.76
CA ILE A 112 8.33 -4.10 -8.83
C ILE A 112 8.54 -2.88 -9.75
N PHE A 113 9.65 -2.17 -9.52
CA PHE A 113 9.94 -0.94 -10.24
C PHE A 113 10.40 -1.20 -11.67
N GLU A 114 11.12 -2.30 -11.90
CA GLU A 114 11.50 -2.74 -13.25
C GLU A 114 10.27 -3.07 -14.09
N VAL A 115 9.35 -3.87 -13.55
CA VAL A 115 8.14 -4.29 -14.25
C VAL A 115 7.21 -3.09 -14.52
N LEU A 116 7.00 -2.22 -13.53
CA LEU A 116 6.19 -1.01 -13.72
C LEU A 116 6.84 0.02 -14.65
N GLY A 117 8.16 0.17 -14.57
CA GLY A 117 8.92 1.07 -15.45
C GLY A 117 8.81 0.63 -16.92
N ASN A 118 8.87 -0.68 -17.17
CA ASN A 118 8.71 -1.25 -18.51
C ASN A 118 7.26 -1.14 -19.02
N GLU A 119 6.26 -1.39 -18.18
CA GLU A 119 4.83 -1.31 -18.54
C GLU A 119 4.39 0.12 -18.88
N LEU A 120 4.91 1.12 -18.17
CA LEU A 120 4.44 2.50 -18.26
C LEU A 120 5.31 3.42 -19.13
N GLU A 121 6.43 2.92 -19.66
CA GLU A 121 7.37 3.66 -20.52
C GLU A 121 7.73 5.06 -19.95
N ILE A 122 8.03 5.13 -18.65
CA ILE A 122 8.21 6.39 -17.92
C ILE A 122 9.48 7.10 -18.39
N SER A 123 9.30 7.99 -19.37
CA SER A 123 10.35 8.76 -20.03
C SER A 123 10.10 10.27 -20.01
N GLN A 124 8.92 10.70 -19.52
CA GLN A 124 8.51 12.10 -19.47
C GLN A 124 8.88 12.74 -18.13
N GLU A 125 9.24 14.03 -18.14
CA GLU A 125 9.52 14.81 -16.92
C GLU A 125 8.28 15.01 -16.03
N GLU A 126 7.08 15.02 -16.64
CA GLU A 126 5.80 15.05 -15.93
C GLU A 126 4.86 14.00 -16.50
N LEU A 127 4.24 13.21 -15.62
CA LEU A 127 3.24 12.21 -16.01
C LEU A 127 1.84 12.84 -16.02
N PRO A 128 0.94 12.44 -16.95
CA PRO A 128 -0.44 12.91 -16.95
C PRO A 128 -1.27 12.34 -15.80
N TYR A 129 -0.71 11.39 -15.05
CA TYR A 129 -1.29 10.73 -13.89
C TYR A 129 -0.30 10.76 -12.72
N ALA A 130 -0.80 10.49 -11.51
CA ALA A 130 0.04 10.13 -10.37
C ALA A 130 0.14 8.60 -10.29
N LEU A 131 1.35 8.04 -10.30
CA LEU A 131 1.56 6.61 -10.09
C LEU A 131 1.61 6.32 -8.59
N HIS A 132 0.65 5.54 -8.10
CA HIS A 132 0.54 5.16 -6.70
C HIS A 132 0.82 3.66 -6.55
N ILE A 133 1.98 3.34 -6.00
CA ILE A 133 2.40 1.96 -5.73
C ILE A 133 2.07 1.65 -4.27
N ILE A 134 1.29 0.59 -4.05
CA ILE A 134 0.95 0.09 -2.71
C ILE A 134 1.53 -1.31 -2.56
N LEU A 135 2.59 -1.44 -1.77
CA LEU A 135 3.18 -2.73 -1.40
C LEU A 135 2.44 -3.33 -0.21
N ILE A 136 1.93 -4.55 -0.35
CA ILE A 136 1.46 -5.35 0.77
C ILE A 136 2.46 -6.49 0.99
N TYR A 137 3.24 -6.38 2.07
CA TYR A 137 4.30 -7.34 2.40
C TYR A 137 3.89 -8.22 3.58
N GLY A 138 4.11 -9.53 3.48
CA GLY A 138 3.56 -10.53 4.40
C GLY A 138 4.55 -11.50 5.05
N ARG A 139 5.78 -11.58 4.52
CA ARG A 139 6.82 -12.48 5.05
C ARG A 139 7.34 -12.00 6.39
N ASN A 140 7.51 -12.94 7.32
CA ASN A 140 8.04 -12.68 8.66
C ASN A 140 9.47 -13.20 8.82
N LEU A 141 9.88 -14.19 8.02
CA LEU A 141 11.20 -14.83 8.14
C LEU A 141 12.23 -14.33 7.14
N GLN A 142 11.83 -13.43 6.25
CA GLN A 142 12.64 -13.05 5.12
C GLN A 142 12.68 -11.54 4.94
N VAL A 143 13.89 -11.00 4.98
CA VAL A 143 14.15 -9.59 4.68
C VAL A 143 14.12 -9.43 3.16
N PRO A 144 13.33 -8.48 2.61
CA PRO A 144 13.33 -8.23 1.19
C PRO A 144 14.66 -7.66 0.71
N ILE A 145 15.09 -8.04 -0.48
CA ILE A 145 16.30 -7.53 -1.10
C ILE A 145 15.97 -6.21 -1.82
N ILE A 146 16.69 -5.16 -1.45
CA ILE A 146 16.70 -3.86 -2.12
C ILE A 146 18.15 -3.58 -2.49
N SER A 147 18.42 -3.36 -3.76
CA SER A 147 19.79 -3.19 -4.24
C SER A 147 20.11 -1.70 -4.39
N GLN A 148 19.20 -0.93 -4.99
CA GLN A 148 19.33 0.50 -5.17
C GLN A 148 17.96 1.17 -5.16
N ILE A 149 17.89 2.41 -4.67
CA ILE A 149 16.69 3.24 -4.84
C ILE A 149 16.49 3.45 -6.34
N ASN A 150 15.42 2.87 -6.88
CA ASN A 150 15.12 2.91 -8.31
C ASN A 150 14.80 4.35 -8.75
N GLU A 151 15.28 4.75 -9.93
CA GLU A 151 15.01 6.06 -10.55
C GLU A 151 13.50 6.35 -10.64
N LEU A 152 12.69 5.31 -10.83
CA LEU A 152 11.23 5.39 -10.80
C LEU A 152 10.70 5.97 -9.48
N LEU A 153 11.23 5.50 -8.35
CA LEU A 153 10.83 6.03 -7.04
C LEU A 153 11.25 7.48 -6.86
N ALA A 154 12.32 7.94 -7.52
CA ALA A 154 12.75 9.33 -7.47
C ALA A 154 11.79 10.27 -8.23
N HIS A 155 11.07 9.77 -9.24
CA HIS A 155 10.17 10.56 -10.08
C HIS A 155 9.09 11.30 -9.26
N ARG A 156 8.81 12.57 -9.62
CA ARG A 156 7.95 13.47 -8.84
C ARG A 156 6.50 12.98 -8.71
N ASP A 157 5.98 12.41 -9.79
CA ASP A 157 4.61 11.89 -9.85
C ASP A 157 4.47 10.43 -9.38
N VAL A 158 5.52 9.84 -8.79
CA VAL A 158 5.51 8.48 -8.27
C VAL A 158 5.49 8.49 -6.74
N TYR A 159 4.55 7.75 -6.19
CA TYR A 159 4.27 7.63 -4.77
C TYR A 159 4.32 6.15 -4.38
N PHE A 160 4.94 5.87 -3.24
CA PHE A 160 5.12 4.50 -2.73
C PHE A 160 4.61 4.42 -1.29
N ASP A 161 3.59 3.61 -1.08
CA ASP A 161 3.07 3.24 0.23
C ASP A 161 3.33 1.77 0.50
N ALA A 162 3.42 1.43 1.79
CA ALA A 162 3.56 0.05 2.17
C ALA A 162 2.70 -0.31 3.39
N VAL A 163 2.11 -1.50 3.34
CA VAL A 163 1.41 -2.17 4.43
C VAL A 163 2.18 -3.46 4.74
N TYR A 164 2.93 -3.44 5.83
CA TYR A 164 3.60 -4.63 6.34
C TYR A 164 2.69 -5.36 7.32
N ILE A 165 2.22 -6.55 6.92
CA ILE A 165 1.34 -7.39 7.74
C ILE A 165 2.18 -8.51 8.34
N HIS A 166 2.23 -8.56 9.66
CA HIS A 166 3.04 -9.56 10.36
C HIS A 166 2.25 -10.28 11.46
N GLY A 167 2.74 -11.46 11.82
CA GLY A 167 2.16 -12.30 12.87
C GLY A 167 2.22 -11.69 14.27
N LYS A 168 1.55 -12.35 15.23
CA LYS A 168 1.54 -11.94 16.65
C LYS A 168 2.93 -12.00 17.28
N ASP A 169 3.73 -12.96 16.87
CA ASP A 169 5.06 -13.17 17.40
C ASP A 169 6.04 -12.35 16.56
N SER A 170 6.69 -11.37 17.20
CA SER A 170 7.79 -10.64 16.57
C SER A 170 8.88 -11.65 16.19
N THR A 171 9.05 -11.89 14.90
CA THR A 171 10.18 -12.66 14.39
C THR A 171 11.47 -11.86 14.60
N PRO A 172 12.63 -12.54 14.66
CA PRO A 172 13.92 -11.84 14.80
C PRO A 172 14.18 -10.85 13.65
N PHE A 173 13.55 -11.04 12.49
CA PHE A 173 13.71 -10.17 11.32
C PHE A 173 12.69 -9.04 11.24
N HIS A 174 11.70 -8.96 12.16
CA HIS A 174 10.63 -7.97 12.10
C HIS A 174 11.14 -6.54 11.97
N GLU A 175 12.07 -6.13 12.84
CA GLU A 175 12.63 -4.78 12.80
C GLU A 175 13.42 -4.53 11.52
N GLU A 176 14.14 -5.54 11.02
CA GLU A 176 14.95 -5.43 9.81
C GLU A 176 14.07 -5.31 8.57
N ILE A 177 13.00 -6.10 8.48
CA ILE A 177 11.97 -6.00 7.42
C ILE A 177 11.33 -4.62 7.45
N SER A 178 10.88 -4.17 8.62
CA SER A 178 10.24 -2.86 8.79
C SER A 178 11.18 -1.72 8.36
N LYS A 179 12.44 -1.74 8.82
CA LYS A 179 13.48 -0.76 8.41
C LYS A 179 13.75 -0.81 6.90
N THR A 180 13.82 -2.01 6.33
CA THR A 180 14.13 -2.23 4.92
C THR A 180 13.02 -1.68 4.03
N ILE A 181 11.76 -2.00 4.31
CA ILE A 181 10.61 -1.46 3.57
C ILE A 181 10.50 0.04 3.76
N ASN A 182 10.65 0.54 4.99
CA ASN A 182 10.57 1.96 5.28
C ASN A 182 11.71 2.76 4.61
N SER A 183 12.83 2.13 4.27
CA SER A 183 13.92 2.77 3.50
C SER A 183 13.54 3.12 2.06
N LEU A 184 12.50 2.48 1.49
CA LEU A 184 11.95 2.82 0.16
C LEU A 184 11.07 4.06 0.19
N ILE A 185 10.61 4.47 1.38
CA ILE A 185 9.81 5.66 1.55
C ILE A 185 10.76 6.87 1.56
N LEU A 186 10.98 7.39 0.37
CA LEU A 186 11.86 8.53 0.13
C LEU A 186 11.28 9.79 0.76
N ASP A 187 12.09 10.46 1.59
CA ASP A 187 11.87 11.78 2.18
C ASP A 187 10.40 12.05 2.59
N PRO A 188 10.03 11.71 3.85
CA PRO A 188 8.68 11.92 4.39
C PRO A 188 8.19 13.36 4.29
N ASP A 189 9.10 14.33 4.15
CA ASP A 189 8.80 15.75 4.05
C ASP A 189 8.50 16.19 2.60
N ARG A 190 8.87 15.38 1.58
CA ARG A 190 8.63 15.68 0.16
C ARG A 190 7.57 14.81 -0.51
N LYS A 191 7.46 13.54 -0.12
CA LYS A 191 6.48 12.61 -0.69
C LYS A 191 5.58 12.14 0.43
N PHE A 192 4.28 12.39 0.31
CA PHE A 192 3.26 12.03 1.31
C PHE A 192 3.04 10.51 1.40
N SER A 193 4.09 9.70 1.33
CA SER A 193 4.10 8.25 1.42
C SER A 193 3.79 7.76 2.82
N TYR A 194 3.04 6.68 2.93
CA TYR A 194 2.57 6.08 4.18
C TYR A 194 3.17 4.68 4.38
N PHE A 195 3.55 4.39 5.62
CA PHE A 195 3.96 3.07 6.08
C PHE A 195 3.06 2.59 7.21
N PHE A 196 2.41 1.44 7.02
CA PHE A 196 1.56 0.82 8.03
C PHE A 196 2.11 -0.53 8.45
N GLU A 197 2.42 -0.66 9.74
CA GLU A 197 2.72 -1.95 10.36
C GLU A 197 1.45 -2.52 11.01
N VAL A 198 1.01 -3.70 10.57
CA VAL A 198 -0.26 -4.32 10.97
C VAL A 198 -0.02 -5.68 11.60
N LYS A 199 -0.29 -5.79 12.90
CA LYS A 199 -0.13 -6.99 13.74
C LYS A 199 -1.26 -8.01 13.57
N ASN A 200 -1.52 -8.43 12.34
CA ASN A 200 -2.60 -9.34 12.00
C ASN A 200 -3.96 -8.91 12.61
N ASP A 201 -4.19 -7.59 12.67
CA ASP A 201 -5.37 -6.97 13.27
C ASP A 201 -6.28 -6.47 12.15
N ALA A 202 -7.48 -7.03 12.06
CA ALA A 202 -8.43 -6.69 10.99
C ALA A 202 -8.83 -5.21 11.04
N SER A 203 -9.07 -4.66 12.24
CA SER A 203 -9.43 -3.25 12.41
C SER A 203 -8.30 -2.33 11.95
N LYS A 204 -7.04 -2.67 12.26
CA LYS A 204 -5.88 -1.89 11.82
C LYS A 204 -5.63 -2.00 10.33
N LEU A 205 -5.88 -3.16 9.75
CA LEU A 205 -5.82 -3.36 8.30
C LEU A 205 -6.84 -2.46 7.57
N TYR A 206 -8.11 -2.50 7.98
CA TYR A 206 -9.13 -1.63 7.41
C TYR A 206 -8.84 -0.15 7.66
N GLN A 207 -8.29 0.20 8.84
CA GLN A 207 -7.85 1.56 9.13
C GLN A 207 -6.75 2.00 8.15
N ALA A 208 -5.71 1.18 7.92
CA ALA A 208 -4.64 1.49 6.97
C ALA A 208 -5.21 1.75 5.57
N PHE A 209 -6.04 0.84 5.04
CA PHE A 209 -6.66 1.02 3.71
C PHE A 209 -7.61 2.22 3.65
N SER A 210 -8.31 2.56 4.74
CA SER A 210 -9.12 3.77 4.78
C SER A 210 -8.27 5.04 4.64
N LEU A 211 -7.09 5.07 5.25
CA LEU A 211 -6.16 6.21 5.13
C LEU A 211 -5.51 6.30 3.76
N LEU A 212 -5.24 5.15 3.14
CA LEU A 212 -4.70 5.08 1.78
C LEU A 212 -5.68 5.63 0.73
N THR A 213 -6.99 5.72 1.02
CA THR A 213 -7.97 6.28 0.08
C THR A 213 -7.71 7.76 -0.27
N GLY A 214 -7.02 8.50 0.60
CA GLY A 214 -6.66 9.89 0.36
C GLY A 214 -5.77 10.03 -0.89
N HIS A 215 -6.14 10.95 -1.79
CA HIS A 215 -5.39 11.23 -3.00
C HIS A 215 -3.93 11.59 -2.69
N VAL A 216 -2.97 10.92 -3.35
CA VAL A 216 -1.53 11.01 -3.03
C VAL A 216 -0.96 12.43 -3.10
N GLN A 217 -1.49 13.29 -4.00
CA GLN A 217 -1.10 14.71 -4.12
C GLN A 217 -1.77 15.65 -3.08
N GLN A 218 -2.81 15.19 -2.38
CA GLN A 218 -3.65 16.06 -1.53
C GLN A 218 -3.67 15.64 -0.06
N ARG A 219 -3.30 14.40 0.27
CA ARG A 219 -3.24 13.93 1.65
C ARG A 219 -2.12 14.61 2.42
N CYS A 220 -2.27 14.70 3.74
CA CYS A 220 -1.22 15.19 4.63
C CYS A 220 -0.15 14.11 4.86
N ASN A 221 0.94 14.44 5.55
CA ASN A 221 1.91 13.42 5.96
C ASN A 221 1.31 12.53 7.06
N GLN A 222 1.80 11.29 7.16
CA GLN A 222 1.22 10.30 8.08
C GLN A 222 1.33 10.75 9.54
N LYS A 223 2.47 11.35 9.91
CA LYS A 223 2.72 11.84 11.27
C LYS A 223 1.73 12.92 11.70
N MET A 224 1.43 13.89 10.83
CA MET A 224 0.42 14.92 11.10
C MET A 224 -0.97 14.29 11.27
N HIS A 225 -1.29 13.28 10.47
CA HIS A 225 -2.55 12.55 10.61
C HIS A 225 -2.66 11.86 11.99
N GLU A 226 -1.60 11.17 12.41
CA GLU A 226 -1.53 10.51 13.72
C GLU A 226 -1.62 11.51 14.88
N GLU A 227 -0.94 12.65 14.78
CA GLU A 227 -1.01 13.73 15.75
C GLU A 227 -2.44 14.29 15.88
N LEU A 228 -3.14 14.52 14.76
CA LEU A 228 -4.51 15.01 14.74
C LEU A 228 -5.48 14.03 15.42
N ILE A 229 -5.36 12.72 15.12
CA ILE A 229 -6.17 11.69 15.77
C ILE A 229 -5.91 11.69 17.28
N ASN A 230 -4.65 11.70 17.69
CA ASN A 230 -4.26 11.67 19.10
C ASN A 230 -4.76 12.91 19.86
N GLN A 231 -4.75 14.08 19.23
CA GLN A 231 -5.30 15.31 19.81
C GLN A 231 -6.82 15.22 20.01
N GLN A 232 -7.57 14.65 19.06
CA GLN A 232 -9.01 14.46 19.20
C GLN A 232 -9.36 13.46 20.31
N LEU A 233 -8.64 12.33 20.37
CA LEU A 233 -8.85 11.30 21.40
C LEU A 233 -8.51 11.79 22.82
N ASN A 234 -7.44 12.58 22.96
CA ASN A 234 -7.02 13.12 24.26
C ASN A 234 -7.78 14.39 24.66
N GLY A 235 -8.22 15.20 23.69
CA GLY A 235 -9.05 16.38 23.91
C GLY A 235 -10.45 16.04 24.44
N GLY A 236 -11.00 14.88 24.09
CA GLY A 236 -12.27 14.37 24.61
C GLY A 236 -12.23 13.95 26.09
N LYS A 237 -11.06 13.60 26.63
CA LYS A 237 -10.91 13.18 28.04
C LYS A 237 -10.86 14.33 29.04
N LYS A 238 -10.61 15.58 28.59
CA LYS A 238 -10.57 16.77 29.47
C LYS A 238 -11.93 17.49 29.61
N ARG A 239 -13.01 16.97 29.00
CA ARG A 239 -14.36 17.58 29.01
C ARG A 239 -15.40 16.75 29.78
N ARG A 240 -14.98 15.93 30.74
CA ARG A 240 -15.89 15.23 31.66
C ARG A 240 -15.61 15.60 33.09
#